data_AF-A0A6A5XQ03-F1
#
_entry.id   AF-A0A6A5XQ03-F1
#
_cell.length_a   1.000
_cell.length_b   1.000
_cell.length_c   1.000
_cell.angle_alpha   90.00
_cell.angle_beta   90.00
_cell.angle_gamma   90.00
#
_symmetry.space_group_name_H-M   'P 1'
#
loop_
_entity.id
_entity.type
_entity.pdbx_description
1 polymer ?
#
loop_
_entity_poly.entity_id
_entity_poly.type
_entity_poly.pdbx_seq_one_letter_code
_entity_poly.pdbx_strand_id
1 'polypeptide(L)'
;MPASSFTSLPTELICQVFQWSDDFSAVAALAQTARVFYNSWRENPTPICRAVAPRVLSNIGAAERLLNVQEEAEAESPAQHEQGPKSIIRAKRLLANARCASAASNRWVQFCQIEHFRNDSEGNLAPMRPHEIARFEHAFYCVWTIGTMAKAPHLQKQASAFLDQASPADLARLDELATWASNYNDNDFESVGLDLESEIWRAGYSLVSDRWSAWQASEENKGPRIYMASKYEGPIGFFAFFDHTQRWIDMIEENGKK
;
A
#
# COMPACT_ATOMS: atom_id res chain seq x y z
N MET A 1 -17.20 44.84 -8.84
CA MET A 1 -15.94 44.09 -8.76
C MET A 1 -15.90 43.16 -9.98
N PRO A 2 -15.05 43.38 -10.98
CA PRO A 2 -14.91 42.41 -12.06
C PRO A 2 -14.20 41.18 -11.50
N ALA A 3 -14.76 40.00 -11.73
CA ALA A 3 -14.14 38.74 -11.33
C ALA A 3 -12.76 38.65 -12.01
N SER A 4 -11.70 38.66 -11.20
CA SER A 4 -10.36 38.27 -11.65
C SER A 4 -10.47 36.87 -12.22
N SER A 5 -10.37 36.76 -13.55
CA SER A 5 -10.51 35.48 -14.21
C SER A 5 -9.25 34.66 -13.94
N PHE A 6 -9.37 33.54 -13.23
CA PHE A 6 -8.27 32.60 -13.00
C PHE A 6 -7.56 32.17 -14.31
N THR A 7 -8.19 32.37 -15.47
CA THR A 7 -7.60 32.14 -16.79
C THR A 7 -6.40 33.05 -17.12
N SER A 8 -6.19 34.16 -16.41
CA SER A 8 -5.03 35.04 -16.61
C SER A 8 -3.91 34.81 -15.61
N LEU A 9 -4.06 33.88 -14.66
CA LEU A 9 -3.01 33.57 -13.69
C LEU A 9 -1.94 32.66 -14.31
N PRO A 10 -0.65 32.88 -14.00
CA PRO A 10 0.41 31.93 -14.32
C PRO A 10 0.11 30.53 -13.77
N THR A 11 0.48 29.51 -14.56
CA THR A 11 0.30 28.10 -14.20
C THR A 11 0.96 27.77 -12.85
N GLU A 12 2.06 28.42 -12.51
CA GLU A 12 2.77 28.27 -11.24
C GLU A 12 1.88 28.67 -10.05
N LEU A 13 1.14 29.77 -10.15
CA LEU A 13 0.22 30.22 -9.10
C LEU A 13 -0.99 29.30 -8.99
N ILE A 14 -1.50 28.80 -10.12
CA ILE A 14 -2.59 27.82 -10.12
C ILE A 14 -2.13 26.50 -9.47
N CYS A 15 -0.91 26.05 -9.77
CA CYS A 15 -0.29 24.89 -9.13
C CYS A 15 -0.13 25.10 -7.62
N GLN A 16 0.22 26.31 -7.15
CA GLN A 16 0.29 26.62 -5.71
C GLN A 16 -1.07 26.41 -5.02
N VAL A 17 -2.20 26.72 -5.66
CA VAL A 17 -3.54 26.46 -5.08
C VAL A 17 -3.71 24.98 -4.73
N PHE A 18 -3.28 24.08 -5.62
CA PHE A 18 -3.30 22.63 -5.34
C PHE A 18 -2.33 22.20 -4.24
N GLN A 19 -1.23 22.93 -4.02
CA GLN A 19 -0.28 22.63 -2.94
C GLN A 19 -0.90 22.90 -1.56
N TRP A 20 -1.94 23.73 -1.46
CA TRP A 20 -2.67 23.97 -0.23
C TRP A 20 -3.83 23.00 0.00
N SER A 21 -4.07 22.06 -0.91
CA SER A 21 -5.08 21.02 -0.72
C SER A 21 -4.66 20.02 0.35
N ASP A 22 -5.59 19.69 1.25
CA ASP A 22 -5.38 18.74 2.34
C ASP A 22 -5.15 17.32 1.81
N ASP A 23 -5.88 16.92 0.77
CA ASP A 23 -5.77 15.60 0.16
C ASP A 23 -6.01 15.56 -1.36
N PHE A 24 -5.92 14.37 -1.95
CA PHE A 24 -6.17 14.18 -3.38
C PHE A 24 -7.65 14.27 -3.77
N SER A 25 -8.58 14.17 -2.81
CA SER A 25 -10.01 14.39 -3.03
C SER A 25 -10.29 15.89 -3.22
N ALA A 26 -9.67 16.74 -2.41
CA ALA A 26 -9.69 18.19 -2.55
C ALA A 26 -9.02 18.64 -3.85
N VAL A 27 -7.89 18.02 -4.25
CA VAL A 27 -7.29 18.24 -5.58
C VAL A 27 -8.26 17.88 -6.70
N ALA A 28 -8.93 16.73 -6.61
CA ALA A 28 -9.89 16.29 -7.62
C ALA A 28 -11.11 17.23 -7.69
N ALA A 29 -11.66 17.61 -6.54
CA ALA A 29 -12.77 18.57 -6.45
C ALA A 29 -12.37 19.92 -7.06
N LEU A 30 -11.20 20.45 -6.69
CA LEU A 30 -10.68 21.70 -7.23
C LEU A 30 -10.50 21.62 -8.75
N ALA A 31 -9.94 20.52 -9.26
CA ALA A 31 -9.80 20.27 -10.69
C ALA A 31 -11.15 20.24 -11.43
N GLN A 32 -12.23 19.81 -10.78
CA GLN A 32 -13.57 19.79 -11.37
C GLN A 32 -14.27 21.16 -11.35
N THR A 33 -13.87 22.08 -10.47
CA THR A 33 -14.55 23.38 -10.35
C THR A 33 -14.39 24.30 -11.56
N ALA A 34 -13.27 24.22 -12.28
CA ALA A 34 -13.03 25.06 -13.45
C ALA A 34 -12.06 24.42 -14.44
N ARG A 35 -12.25 24.74 -15.73
CA ARG A 35 -11.40 24.23 -16.82
C ARG A 35 -9.92 24.57 -16.65
N VAL A 36 -9.60 25.72 -16.04
CA VAL A 36 -8.21 26.12 -15.75
C VAL A 36 -7.54 25.19 -14.75
N PHE A 37 -8.22 24.84 -13.64
CA PHE A 37 -7.71 23.88 -12.67
C PHE A 37 -7.61 22.48 -13.25
N TYR A 38 -8.60 22.05 -14.03
CA TYR A 38 -8.55 20.78 -14.77
C TYR A 38 -7.32 20.68 -15.68
N ASN A 39 -7.07 21.72 -16.48
CA ASN A 39 -5.92 21.77 -17.39
C ASN A 39 -4.60 21.77 -16.61
N SER A 40 -4.48 22.59 -15.56
CA SER A 40 -3.27 22.62 -14.72
C SER A 40 -3.00 21.27 -14.05
N TRP A 41 -4.03 20.60 -13.52
CA TRP A 41 -3.91 19.24 -12.98
C TRP A 41 -3.45 18.24 -14.05
N ARG A 42 -4.05 18.29 -15.25
CA ARG A 42 -3.73 17.37 -16.35
C ARG A 42 -2.31 17.56 -16.89
N GLU A 43 -1.85 18.81 -16.98
CA GLU A 43 -0.57 19.20 -17.58
C GLU A 43 0.59 19.16 -16.57
N ASN A 44 0.33 19.41 -15.28
CA ASN A 44 1.35 19.54 -14.24
C ASN A 44 1.10 18.62 -13.03
N PRO A 45 0.85 17.31 -13.20
CA PRO A 45 0.53 16.44 -12.06
C PRO A 45 1.75 16.19 -11.15
N THR A 46 2.97 16.26 -11.66
CA THR A 46 4.20 16.03 -10.87
C THR A 46 4.39 17.02 -9.72
N PRO A 47 4.44 18.35 -9.95
CA PRO A 47 4.60 19.30 -8.85
C PRO A 47 3.43 19.25 -7.85
N ILE A 48 2.22 18.98 -8.32
CA ILE A 48 1.03 18.84 -7.47
C ILE A 48 1.16 17.61 -6.56
N CYS A 49 1.43 16.44 -7.15
CA CYS A 49 1.60 15.21 -6.37
C CYS A 49 2.78 15.30 -5.40
N ARG A 50 3.90 15.90 -5.79
CA ARG A 50 5.05 16.06 -4.89
C ARG A 50 4.71 16.89 -3.65
N ALA A 51 3.83 17.88 -3.78
CA ALA A 51 3.41 18.70 -2.65
C ALA A 51 2.36 18.01 -1.76
N VAL A 52 1.41 17.28 -2.37
CA VAL A 52 0.26 16.70 -1.66
C VAL A 52 0.59 15.32 -1.08
N ALA A 53 1.28 14.45 -1.82
CA ALA A 53 1.51 13.06 -1.45
C ALA A 53 2.13 12.86 -0.05
N PRO A 54 3.15 13.64 0.38
CA PRO A 54 3.77 13.43 1.70
C PRO A 54 2.81 13.62 2.88
N ARG A 55 1.69 14.35 2.69
CA ARG A 55 0.69 14.59 3.74
C ARG A 55 -0.41 13.53 3.77
N VAL A 56 -0.62 12.84 2.66
CA VAL A 56 -1.79 11.96 2.44
C VAL A 56 -1.39 10.49 2.41
N LEU A 57 -0.18 10.19 1.95
CA LEU A 57 0.31 8.83 1.82
C LEU A 57 1.13 8.46 3.06
N SER A 58 0.51 7.71 3.98
CA SER A 58 1.15 7.22 5.21
C SER A 58 2.47 6.47 4.93
N ASN A 59 2.57 5.80 3.78
CA ASN A 59 3.71 4.98 3.37
C ASN A 59 4.35 5.44 2.06
N ILE A 60 4.57 6.75 1.89
CA ILE A 60 5.10 7.31 0.64
C ILE A 60 6.40 6.64 0.16
N GLY A 61 7.33 6.31 1.07
CA GLY A 61 8.59 5.65 0.69
C GLY A 61 8.40 4.23 0.15
N ALA A 62 7.43 3.47 0.66
CA ALA A 62 7.09 2.15 0.14
C ALA A 62 6.37 2.26 -1.22
N ALA A 63 5.47 3.25 -1.36
CA ALA A 63 4.78 3.53 -2.61
C ALA A 63 5.75 3.97 -3.74
N GLU A 64 6.74 4.79 -3.42
CA GLU A 64 7.79 5.19 -4.37
C GLU A 64 8.70 4.03 -4.75
N ARG A 65 9.01 3.13 -3.80
CA ARG A 65 9.79 1.92 -4.10
C ARG A 65 9.05 1.00 -5.07
N LEU A 66 7.76 0.75 -4.83
CA LEU A 66 6.92 -0.02 -5.75
C LEU A 66 6.97 0.59 -7.15
N LEU A 67 6.82 1.91 -7.25
CA LEU A 67 6.83 2.62 -8.51
C LEU A 67 8.17 2.50 -9.25
N ASN A 68 9.29 2.58 -8.54
CA ASN A 68 10.62 2.36 -9.13
C ASN A 68 10.74 0.96 -9.71
N VAL A 69 10.31 -0.06 -8.96
CA VAL A 69 10.37 -1.46 -9.38
C VAL A 69 9.45 -1.72 -10.57
N GLN A 70 8.26 -1.10 -10.61
CA GLN A 70 7.36 -1.17 -11.77
C GLN A 70 8.00 -0.55 -13.02
N GLU A 71 8.62 0.64 -12.89
CA GLU A 71 9.32 1.30 -13.99
C GLU A 71 10.53 0.48 -14.50
N GLU A 72 11.30 -0.14 -13.59
CA GLU A 72 12.43 -1.01 -13.94
C GLU A 72 11.98 -2.30 -14.63
N ALA A 73 10.95 -2.96 -14.09
CA ALA A 73 10.40 -4.19 -14.67
C ALA A 73 9.81 -3.95 -16.08
N GLU A 74 9.20 -2.79 -16.33
CA GLU A 74 8.66 -2.41 -17.63
C GLU A 74 9.74 -2.03 -18.66
N ALA A 75 10.85 -1.42 -18.22
CA ALA A 75 11.89 -0.89 -19.10
C ALA A 75 12.59 -1.96 -19.96
N GLU A 76 12.59 -3.22 -19.53
CA GLU A 76 13.20 -4.33 -20.27
C GLU A 76 12.21 -5.19 -21.05
N SER A 77 10.90 -4.90 -21.02
CA SER A 77 9.92 -5.68 -21.77
C SER A 77 9.91 -5.27 -23.25
N PRO A 78 10.38 -6.11 -24.19
CA PRO A 78 10.61 -5.70 -25.59
C PRO A 78 9.32 -5.46 -26.40
N ALA A 79 8.13 -5.64 -25.80
CA ALA A 79 6.89 -5.88 -26.54
C ALA A 79 5.98 -4.65 -26.78
N GLN A 80 6.31 -3.43 -26.31
CA GLN A 80 5.41 -2.27 -26.51
C GLN A 80 6.15 -0.95 -26.76
N HIS A 81 7.17 -0.96 -27.61
CA HIS A 81 7.76 0.27 -28.15
C HIS A 81 7.06 0.82 -29.40
N GLU A 82 5.79 0.50 -29.61
CA GLU A 82 4.97 1.10 -30.67
C GLU A 82 3.89 2.04 -30.12
N GLN A 83 4.16 3.34 -30.34
CA GLN A 83 3.20 4.43 -30.61
C GLN A 83 2.23 4.89 -29.50
N GLY A 84 2.65 5.94 -28.77
CA GLY A 84 1.73 6.85 -28.07
C GLY A 84 2.47 7.79 -27.09
N PRO A 85 2.01 9.04 -26.88
CA PRO A 85 2.75 9.99 -26.07
C PRO A 85 2.76 9.59 -24.59
N LYS A 86 3.98 9.55 -24.04
CA LYS A 86 4.37 9.77 -22.64
C LYS A 86 4.09 8.60 -21.70
N SER A 87 5.15 8.19 -21.00
CA SER A 87 5.07 7.55 -19.69
C SER A 87 3.83 8.08 -18.96
N ILE A 88 2.99 7.19 -18.43
CA ILE A 88 1.99 7.62 -17.46
C ILE A 88 2.80 8.42 -16.44
N ILE A 89 2.54 9.73 -16.37
CA ILE A 89 3.40 10.65 -15.62
C ILE A 89 3.55 10.04 -14.24
N ARG A 90 4.77 9.74 -13.81
CA ARG A 90 5.11 8.99 -12.59
C ARG A 90 4.16 9.29 -11.41
N ALA A 91 3.83 10.57 -11.24
CA ALA A 91 2.83 11.07 -10.30
C ALA A 91 1.44 10.41 -10.39
N LYS A 92 0.88 10.20 -11.58
CA LYS A 92 -0.39 9.49 -11.81
C LYS A 92 -0.31 8.01 -11.43
N ARG A 93 0.82 7.33 -11.72
CA ARG A 93 1.03 5.94 -11.28
C ARG A 93 1.11 5.84 -9.76
N LEU A 94 1.85 6.76 -9.11
CA LEU A 94 1.91 6.84 -7.66
C LEU A 94 0.51 6.99 -7.05
N LEU A 95 -0.34 7.83 -7.64
CA LEU A 95 -1.73 7.99 -7.20
C LEU A 95 -2.60 6.77 -7.43
N ALA A 96 -2.44 6.09 -8.56
CA ALA A 96 -3.15 4.85 -8.81
C ALA A 96 -2.78 3.80 -7.75
N ASN A 97 -1.48 3.61 -7.48
CA ASN A 97 -1.00 2.71 -6.44
C ASN A 97 -1.56 3.09 -5.06
N ALA A 98 -1.57 4.38 -4.72
CA ALA A 98 -2.16 4.89 -3.49
C ALA A 98 -3.65 4.60 -3.35
N ARG A 99 -4.41 4.75 -4.44
CA ARG A 99 -5.84 4.40 -4.45
C ARG A 99 -6.06 2.91 -4.26
N CYS A 100 -5.23 2.07 -4.87
CA CYS A 100 -5.29 0.63 -4.66
C CYS A 100 -5.02 0.25 -3.20
N ALA A 101 -3.97 0.81 -2.59
CA ALA A 101 -3.66 0.56 -1.19
C ALA A 101 -4.77 1.04 -0.24
N SER A 102 -5.32 2.23 -0.48
CA SER A 102 -6.43 2.78 0.30
C SER A 102 -7.73 1.97 0.13
N ALA A 103 -8.04 1.52 -1.09
CA ALA A 103 -9.17 0.64 -1.32
C ALA A 103 -8.98 -0.69 -0.57
N ALA A 104 -7.77 -1.27 -0.65
CA ALA A 104 -7.44 -2.52 0.04
C ALA A 104 -7.54 -2.38 1.56
N SER A 105 -7.04 -1.27 2.14
CA SER A 105 -7.12 -1.03 3.57
C SER A 105 -8.56 -0.87 4.04
N ASN A 106 -9.42 -0.18 3.28
CA ASN A 106 -10.86 -0.09 3.59
C ASN A 106 -11.54 -1.47 3.61
N ARG A 107 -11.20 -2.34 2.65
CA ARG A 107 -11.75 -3.70 2.58
C ARG A 107 -11.23 -4.59 3.70
N TRP A 108 -9.96 -4.46 4.04
CA TRP A 108 -9.39 -5.13 5.20
C TRP A 108 -10.05 -4.67 6.51
N VAL A 109 -10.29 -3.37 6.70
CA VAL A 109 -11.00 -2.83 7.87
C VAL A 109 -12.41 -3.43 7.98
N GLN A 110 -13.15 -3.49 6.87
CA GLN A 110 -14.48 -4.13 6.81
C GLN A 110 -14.41 -5.62 7.14
N PHE A 111 -13.43 -6.33 6.58
CA PHE A 111 -13.22 -7.76 6.83
C PHE A 111 -12.94 -8.03 8.31
N CYS A 112 -12.10 -7.21 8.95
CA CYS A 112 -11.77 -7.38 10.36
C CYS A 112 -12.99 -7.18 11.26
N GLN A 113 -13.95 -6.31 10.92
CA GLN A 113 -15.06 -5.98 11.83
C GLN A 113 -14.55 -5.59 13.23
N ILE A 114 -13.39 -4.92 13.32
CA ILE A 114 -12.73 -4.56 14.59
C ILE A 114 -13.65 -3.76 15.51
N GLU A 115 -14.59 -3.04 14.91
CA GLU A 115 -15.68 -2.33 15.56
C GLU A 115 -16.48 -3.20 16.53
N HIS A 116 -16.67 -4.50 16.26
CA HIS A 116 -17.34 -5.43 17.17
C HIS A 116 -16.50 -5.84 18.39
N PHE A 117 -15.19 -5.57 18.36
CA PHE A 117 -14.23 -5.96 19.40
C PHE A 117 -13.71 -4.76 20.20
N ARG A 118 -13.88 -3.54 19.70
CA ARG A 118 -13.48 -2.30 20.37
C ARG A 118 -14.69 -1.38 20.58
N ASN A 119 -15.22 -1.42 21.79
CA ASN A 119 -16.06 -0.34 22.30
C ASN A 119 -15.15 0.77 22.81
N ASP A 120 -15.41 2.01 22.40
CA ASP A 120 -14.82 3.16 23.09
C ASP A 120 -15.44 3.33 24.49
N SER A 121 -14.91 4.26 25.29
CA SER A 121 -15.41 4.55 26.64
C SER A 121 -16.87 5.02 26.68
N GLU A 122 -17.47 5.33 25.53
CA GLU A 122 -18.84 5.78 25.36
C GLU A 122 -19.75 4.70 24.74
N GLY A 123 -19.22 3.50 24.46
CA GLY A 123 -19.95 2.39 23.86
C GLY A 123 -20.15 2.50 22.35
N ASN A 124 -19.46 3.43 21.68
CA ASN A 124 -19.46 3.50 20.22
C ASN A 124 -18.40 2.56 19.63
N LEU A 125 -18.66 2.14 18.40
CA LEU A 125 -17.73 1.40 17.55
C LEU A 125 -16.46 2.25 17.33
N ALA A 126 -15.34 1.85 17.93
CA ALA A 126 -14.10 2.58 17.76
C ALA A 126 -13.51 2.32 16.35
N PRO A 127 -13.21 3.36 15.55
CA PRO A 127 -12.66 3.17 14.22
C PRO A 127 -11.25 2.57 14.28
N MET A 128 -10.82 1.97 13.16
CA MET A 128 -9.43 1.56 12.97
C MET A 128 -8.51 2.77 13.15
N ARG A 129 -7.43 2.61 13.91
CA ARG A 129 -6.52 3.73 14.16
C ARG A 129 -5.62 3.98 12.94
N PRO A 130 -5.20 5.23 12.66
CA PRO A 130 -4.40 5.55 11.47
C PRO A 130 -3.08 4.76 11.34
N HIS A 131 -2.39 4.46 12.44
CA HIS A 131 -1.15 3.68 12.41
C HIS A 131 -1.40 2.18 12.15
N GLU A 132 -2.59 1.65 12.46
CA GLU A 132 -2.96 0.26 12.13
C GLU A 132 -3.18 0.14 10.61
N ILE A 133 -3.87 1.12 10.02
CA ILE A 133 -4.01 1.28 8.56
C ILE A 133 -2.64 1.44 7.90
N ALA A 134 -1.76 2.28 8.47
CA ALA A 134 -0.42 2.48 7.93
C ALA A 134 0.42 1.19 7.94
N ARG A 135 0.36 0.35 8.99
CA ARG A 135 1.07 -0.95 8.98
C ARG A 135 0.54 -1.87 7.87
N PHE A 136 -0.78 -1.90 7.66
CA PHE A 136 -1.39 -2.68 6.59
C PHE A 136 -0.94 -2.18 5.20
N GLU A 137 -1.06 -0.89 4.93
CA GLU A 137 -0.66 -0.31 3.65
C GLU A 137 0.83 -0.49 3.36
N HIS A 138 1.68 -0.41 4.38
CA HIS A 138 3.11 -0.71 4.25
C HIS A 138 3.33 -2.13 3.75
N ALA A 139 2.72 -3.12 4.42
CA ALA A 139 2.80 -4.52 3.99
C ALA A 139 2.25 -4.66 2.56
N PHE A 140 1.17 -3.95 2.22
CA PHE A 140 0.51 -4.01 0.91
C PHE A 140 1.48 -3.62 -0.20
N TYR A 141 2.16 -2.48 -0.05
CA TYR A 141 3.18 -2.05 -0.99
C TYR A 141 4.35 -3.03 -1.07
N CYS A 142 4.81 -3.56 0.07
CA CYS A 142 5.93 -4.50 0.10
C CYS A 142 5.61 -5.79 -0.66
N VAL A 143 4.46 -6.42 -0.42
CA VAL A 143 4.07 -7.65 -1.13
C VAL A 143 3.88 -7.40 -2.62
N TRP A 144 3.28 -6.27 -3.01
CA TRP A 144 3.16 -5.89 -4.42
C TRP A 144 4.54 -5.67 -5.08
N THR A 145 5.46 -5.05 -4.36
CA THR A 145 6.83 -4.81 -4.81
C THR A 145 7.57 -6.15 -5.01
N ILE A 146 7.47 -7.06 -4.05
CA ILE A 146 8.04 -8.41 -4.13
C ILE A 146 7.46 -9.16 -5.33
N GLY A 147 6.15 -9.14 -5.51
CA GLY A 147 5.48 -9.77 -6.65
C GLY A 147 5.95 -9.22 -8.00
N THR A 148 6.13 -7.91 -8.08
CA THR A 148 6.62 -7.25 -9.31
C THR A 148 8.06 -7.67 -9.61
N MET A 149 8.94 -7.68 -8.60
CA MET A 149 10.31 -8.16 -8.75
C MET A 149 10.36 -9.65 -9.11
N ALA A 150 9.49 -10.47 -8.54
CA ALA A 150 9.44 -11.92 -8.79
C ALA A 150 9.05 -12.26 -10.23
N LYS A 151 8.21 -11.42 -10.85
CA LYS A 151 7.77 -11.59 -12.24
C LYS A 151 8.75 -11.01 -13.27
N ALA A 152 9.71 -10.19 -12.86
CA ALA A 152 10.78 -9.69 -13.70
C ALA A 152 12.05 -10.53 -13.52
N PRO A 153 12.50 -11.31 -14.53
CA PRO A 153 13.62 -12.24 -14.36
C PRO A 153 14.91 -11.60 -13.82
N HIS A 154 15.21 -10.36 -14.20
CA HIS A 154 16.40 -9.63 -13.72
C HIS A 154 16.27 -9.14 -12.26
N LEU A 155 15.05 -8.97 -11.74
CA LEU A 155 14.79 -8.54 -10.36
C LEU A 155 14.53 -9.69 -9.39
N GLN A 156 14.40 -10.92 -9.88
CA GLN A 156 14.04 -12.06 -9.03
C GLN A 156 15.02 -12.25 -7.85
N LYS A 157 16.33 -12.02 -8.07
CA LYS A 157 17.33 -12.05 -6.99
C LYS A 157 17.12 -10.94 -5.95
N GLN A 158 16.65 -9.78 -6.37
CA GLN A 158 16.35 -8.66 -5.47
C GLN A 158 15.12 -8.99 -4.61
N ALA A 159 14.12 -9.69 -5.16
CA ALA A 159 12.97 -10.18 -4.40
C ALA A 159 13.39 -11.09 -3.24
N SER A 160 14.25 -12.07 -3.53
CA SER A 160 14.79 -12.96 -2.50
C SER A 160 15.61 -12.20 -1.46
N ALA A 161 16.50 -11.30 -1.90
CA ALA A 161 17.35 -10.51 -1.00
C ALA A 161 16.54 -9.56 -0.10
N PHE A 162 15.45 -8.99 -0.60
CA PHE A 162 14.53 -8.18 0.20
C PHE A 162 13.94 -9.01 1.34
N LEU A 163 13.51 -10.24 1.06
CA LEU A 163 12.97 -11.16 2.05
C LEU A 163 14.04 -11.71 3.01
N ASP A 164 15.28 -11.88 2.55
CA ASP A 164 16.41 -12.27 3.40
C ASP A 164 16.79 -11.20 4.44
N GLN A 165 16.54 -9.93 4.12
CA GLN A 165 16.83 -8.79 5.00
C GLN A 165 15.66 -8.42 5.90
N ALA A 166 14.47 -8.98 5.66
CA ALA A 166 13.29 -8.69 6.44
C ALA A 166 13.44 -9.26 7.87
N SER A 167 13.06 -8.47 8.86
CA SER A 167 12.98 -8.97 10.23
C SER A 167 11.92 -10.08 10.33
N PRO A 168 12.02 -10.99 11.31
CA PRO A 168 10.96 -11.97 11.56
C PRO A 168 9.57 -11.33 11.78
N ALA A 169 9.52 -10.18 12.45
CA ALA A 169 8.29 -9.42 12.63
C ALA A 169 7.73 -8.89 11.29
N ASP A 170 8.59 -8.41 10.40
CA ASP A 170 8.17 -7.98 9.08
C ASP A 170 7.71 -9.17 8.22
N LEU A 171 8.39 -10.31 8.28
CA LEU A 171 7.95 -11.52 7.59
C LEU A 171 6.56 -11.97 8.05
N ALA A 172 6.30 -11.94 9.37
CA ALA A 172 4.97 -12.24 9.91
C ALA A 172 3.89 -11.25 9.41
N ARG A 173 4.19 -9.94 9.38
CA ARG A 173 3.29 -8.91 8.83
C ARG A 173 2.99 -9.16 7.35
N LEU A 174 4.01 -9.47 6.56
CA LEU A 174 3.86 -9.73 5.13
C LEU A 174 3.06 -11.01 4.88
N ASP A 175 3.26 -12.06 5.68
CA ASP A 175 2.55 -13.33 5.56
C ASP A 175 1.07 -13.22 5.95
N GLU A 176 0.74 -12.47 7.00
CA GLU A 176 -0.66 -12.16 7.33
C GLU A 176 -1.36 -11.44 6.17
N LEU A 177 -0.72 -10.42 5.60
CA LEU A 177 -1.26 -9.75 4.43
C LEU A 177 -1.42 -10.70 3.24
N ALA A 178 -0.42 -11.54 2.96
CA ALA A 178 -0.47 -12.50 1.87
C ALA A 178 -1.65 -13.46 2.05
N THR A 179 -1.87 -13.92 3.29
CA THR A 179 -3.00 -14.78 3.67
C THR A 179 -4.34 -14.06 3.49
N TRP A 180 -4.45 -12.79 3.90
CA TRP A 180 -5.65 -11.99 3.63
C TRP A 180 -5.94 -11.92 2.14
N ALA A 181 -4.95 -11.50 1.37
CA ALA A 181 -5.10 -11.19 -0.03
C ALA A 181 -5.34 -12.44 -0.88
N SER A 182 -4.74 -13.58 -0.53
CA SER A 182 -4.99 -14.87 -1.22
C SER A 182 -6.40 -15.42 -1.01
N ASN A 183 -7.05 -15.03 0.08
CA ASN A 183 -8.42 -15.44 0.40
C ASN A 183 -9.47 -14.37 0.04
N TYR A 184 -9.02 -13.19 -0.44
CA TYR A 184 -9.92 -12.13 -0.88
C TYR A 184 -10.48 -12.48 -2.25
N ASN A 185 -11.79 -12.65 -2.34
CA ASN A 185 -12.49 -13.11 -3.53
C ASN A 185 -13.59 -12.14 -4.00
N ASP A 186 -13.62 -10.92 -3.46
CA ASP A 186 -14.61 -9.92 -3.84
C ASP A 186 -14.18 -9.13 -5.09
N ASN A 187 -15.16 -8.73 -5.90
CA ASN A 187 -14.94 -8.00 -7.15
C ASN A 187 -14.83 -6.48 -6.93
N ASP A 188 -14.79 -6.05 -5.68
CA ASP A 188 -14.86 -4.65 -5.27
C ASP A 188 -13.69 -3.76 -5.74
N PHE A 189 -12.62 -4.38 -6.24
CA PHE A 189 -11.45 -3.67 -6.75
C PHE A 189 -11.52 -3.33 -8.26
N GLU A 190 -12.56 -3.78 -8.97
CA GLU A 190 -12.73 -3.49 -10.41
C GLU A 190 -12.64 -1.99 -10.72
N SER A 191 -13.23 -1.16 -9.86
CA SER A 191 -13.25 0.31 -10.04
C SER A 191 -11.88 0.99 -9.96
N VAL A 192 -10.91 0.35 -9.31
CA VAL A 192 -9.53 0.84 -9.15
C VAL A 192 -8.50 0.00 -9.92
N GLY A 193 -8.95 -1.04 -10.64
CA GLY A 193 -8.09 -1.91 -11.45
C GLY A 193 -7.09 -2.74 -10.64
N LEU A 194 -7.40 -3.03 -9.37
CA LEU A 194 -6.58 -3.90 -8.55
C LEU A 194 -7.07 -5.35 -8.68
N ASP A 195 -6.19 -6.24 -9.14
CA ASP A 195 -6.47 -7.67 -9.29
C ASP A 195 -5.51 -8.47 -8.41
N LEU A 196 -5.98 -8.89 -7.23
CA LEU A 196 -5.22 -9.71 -6.29
C LEU A 196 -5.03 -11.14 -6.79
N GLU A 197 -5.78 -11.58 -7.80
CA GLU A 197 -5.59 -12.88 -8.43
C GLU A 197 -4.52 -12.88 -9.53
N SER A 198 -4.01 -11.70 -9.90
CA SER A 198 -2.97 -11.58 -10.92
C SER A 198 -1.69 -12.34 -10.55
N GLU A 199 -0.92 -12.72 -11.57
CA GLU A 199 0.33 -13.47 -11.38
C GLU A 199 1.37 -12.71 -10.55
N ILE A 200 1.33 -11.37 -10.58
CA ILE A 200 2.22 -10.51 -9.77
C ILE A 200 1.94 -10.76 -8.29
N TRP A 201 0.67 -10.65 -7.90
CA TRP A 201 0.25 -10.84 -6.52
C TRP A 201 0.47 -12.27 -6.03
N ARG A 202 0.09 -13.28 -6.84
CA ARG A 202 0.37 -14.69 -6.53
C ARG A 202 1.86 -14.98 -6.32
N ALA A 203 2.74 -14.41 -7.16
CA ALA A 203 4.18 -14.55 -6.99
C ALA A 203 4.68 -13.90 -5.70
N GLY A 204 4.14 -12.73 -5.35
CA GLY A 204 4.42 -12.05 -4.08
C GLY A 204 4.03 -12.91 -2.88
N TYR A 205 2.78 -13.39 -2.83
CA TYR A 205 2.26 -14.22 -1.74
C TYR A 205 3.08 -15.50 -1.56
N SER A 206 3.36 -16.21 -2.66
CA SER A 206 4.11 -17.46 -2.63
C SER A 206 5.50 -17.25 -2.02
N LEU A 207 6.25 -16.24 -2.47
CA LEU A 207 7.60 -16.00 -1.97
C LEU A 207 7.61 -15.60 -0.48
N VAL A 208 6.65 -14.78 -0.06
CA VAL A 208 6.52 -14.40 1.36
C VAL A 208 6.20 -15.62 2.21
N SER A 209 5.22 -16.43 1.81
CA SER A 209 4.77 -17.60 2.56
C SER A 209 5.85 -18.69 2.63
N ASP A 210 6.57 -18.92 1.53
CA ASP A 210 7.71 -19.83 1.49
C ASP A 210 8.81 -19.38 2.46
N ARG A 211 9.12 -18.08 2.47
CA ARG A 211 10.16 -17.53 3.34
C ARG A 211 9.77 -17.61 4.81
N TRP A 212 8.53 -17.25 5.14
CA TRP A 212 8.01 -17.34 6.49
C TRP A 212 8.00 -18.80 7.00
N SER A 213 7.54 -19.73 6.16
CA SER A 213 7.55 -21.17 6.47
C SER A 213 8.97 -21.70 6.73
N ALA A 214 9.94 -21.27 5.91
CA ALA A 214 11.35 -21.63 6.11
C ALA A 214 11.91 -21.08 7.43
N TRP A 215 11.57 -19.84 7.78
CA TRP A 215 11.97 -19.25 9.06
C TRP A 215 11.39 -20.05 10.25
N GLN A 216 10.10 -20.43 10.19
CA GLN A 216 9.43 -21.24 11.21
C GLN A 216 9.97 -22.67 11.33
N ALA A 217 10.48 -23.23 10.23
CA ALA A 217 11.01 -24.59 10.20
C ALA A 217 12.46 -24.68 10.74
N SER A 218 13.18 -23.56 10.84
CA SER A 218 14.55 -23.52 11.37
C SER A 218 14.63 -24.02 12.80
N GLU A 219 15.63 -24.84 13.11
CA GLU A 219 15.84 -25.40 14.44
C GLU A 219 16.12 -24.34 15.51
N GLU A 220 16.75 -23.23 15.11
CA GLU A 220 17.06 -22.06 15.94
C GLU A 220 15.77 -21.29 16.32
N ASN A 221 14.74 -21.36 15.47
CA ASN A 221 13.47 -20.66 15.64
C ASN A 221 12.35 -21.57 16.17
N LYS A 222 12.69 -22.74 16.76
CA LYS A 222 11.75 -23.60 17.52
C LYS A 222 11.30 -22.97 18.84
N GLY A 223 11.15 -21.64 18.88
CA GLY A 223 10.37 -20.95 19.89
C GLY A 223 8.91 -21.40 19.86
N PRO A 224 8.06 -21.00 20.82
CA PRO A 224 6.66 -21.33 20.78
C PRO A 224 6.10 -20.88 19.43
N ARG A 225 5.75 -21.85 18.57
CA ARG A 225 4.89 -21.59 17.42
C ARG A 225 3.79 -20.70 17.96
N ILE A 226 3.59 -19.55 17.34
CA ILE A 226 2.48 -18.68 17.68
C ILE A 226 1.22 -19.36 17.13
N TYR A 227 0.89 -20.54 17.69
CA TYR A 227 -0.46 -21.03 17.83
C TYR A 227 -1.09 -20.12 18.87
N MET A 228 -1.36 -18.88 18.48
CA MET A 228 -2.14 -17.99 19.32
C MET A 228 -3.55 -18.55 19.33
N ALA A 229 -3.81 -19.28 20.42
CA ALA A 229 -5.08 -19.85 20.75
C ALA A 229 -6.17 -18.80 20.53
N SER A 230 -7.27 -19.27 19.97
CA SER A 230 -8.58 -18.65 19.74
C SER A 230 -9.22 -17.95 20.95
N LYS A 231 -8.47 -17.70 22.03
CA LYS A 231 -8.89 -17.08 23.29
C LYS A 231 -8.59 -15.59 23.40
N TYR A 232 -7.73 -15.02 22.54
CA TYR A 232 -7.51 -13.58 22.49
C TYR A 232 -8.11 -13.05 21.19
N GLU A 233 -9.25 -12.40 21.34
CA GLU A 233 -10.14 -11.83 20.33
C GLU A 233 -9.47 -10.70 19.53
N GLY A 234 -8.48 -11.04 18.71
CA GLY A 234 -8.20 -10.26 17.52
C GLY A 234 -9.24 -10.62 16.45
N PRO A 235 -9.73 -9.67 15.65
CA PRO A 235 -10.61 -10.01 14.55
C PRO A 235 -9.92 -11.00 13.59
N ILE A 236 -10.49 -12.20 13.53
CA ILE A 236 -10.19 -13.32 12.61
C ILE A 236 -8.71 -13.39 12.18
N GLY A 237 -7.83 -13.85 13.08
CA GLY A 237 -6.48 -14.30 12.70
C GLY A 237 -5.48 -13.22 12.28
N PHE A 238 -5.84 -11.93 12.36
CA PHE A 238 -4.93 -10.80 12.12
C PHE A 238 -4.40 -10.24 13.44
N PHE A 239 -3.07 -10.11 13.56
CA PHE A 239 -2.41 -9.59 14.76
C PHE A 239 -1.23 -8.68 14.43
N ALA A 240 -0.68 -8.72 13.23
CA ALA A 240 0.50 -7.94 12.90
C ALA A 240 0.23 -6.45 12.69
N PHE A 241 -1.04 -6.08 12.47
CA PHE A 241 -1.44 -4.70 12.16
C PHE A 241 -2.00 -3.92 13.35
N PHE A 242 -2.60 -4.60 14.34
CA PHE A 242 -3.25 -3.91 15.47
C PHE A 242 -2.29 -3.52 16.58
N ASP A 243 -2.56 -2.40 17.25
CA ASP A 243 -1.74 -1.94 18.38
C ASP A 243 -1.72 -2.90 19.55
N HIS A 244 -2.91 -3.34 19.95
CA HIS A 244 -3.10 -4.15 21.15
C HIS A 244 -2.48 -5.56 21.02
N THR A 245 -2.09 -5.94 19.80
CA THR A 245 -1.41 -7.18 19.47
C THR A 245 0.07 -6.99 19.12
N GLN A 246 0.61 -5.75 19.07
CA GLN A 246 2.03 -5.53 18.71
C GLN A 246 3.00 -6.22 19.67
N ARG A 247 2.65 -6.33 20.96
CA ARG A 247 3.44 -7.08 21.94
C ARG A 247 3.77 -8.52 21.49
N TRP A 248 2.90 -9.14 20.69
CA TRP A 248 3.11 -10.49 20.17
C TRP A 248 4.10 -10.50 19.01
N ILE A 249 4.12 -9.43 18.22
CA ILE A 249 5.11 -9.22 17.16
C ILE A 249 6.48 -8.97 17.78
N ASP A 250 6.56 -8.21 18.87
CA ASP A 250 7.82 -7.97 19.59
C ASP A 250 8.42 -9.28 20.12
N MET A 251 7.58 -10.21 20.60
CA MET A 251 8.03 -11.55 21.02
C MET A 251 8.63 -12.37 19.87
N ILE A 252 8.19 -12.17 18.63
CA ILE A 252 8.80 -12.81 17.44
C ILE A 252 10.22 -12.28 17.25
N GLU A 253 10.43 -10.96 17.37
CA GLU A 253 11.75 -10.36 17.24
C GLU A 253 12.72 -10.82 18.34
N GLU A 254 12.24 -10.95 19.58
CA GLU A 254 13.06 -11.41 20.70
C GLU A 254 13.53 -12.86 20.53
N ASN A 255 12.70 -13.70 19.92
CA ASN A 255 13.05 -15.10 19.64
C ASN A 255 13.99 -15.23 18.44
N GLY A 256 13.88 -14.37 17.43
CA GLY A 256 14.76 -14.37 16.26
C GLY A 256 16.17 -13.80 16.49
N LYS A 257 16.49 -13.31 17.71
CA LYS A 257 17.81 -12.81 18.10
C LYS A 257 18.63 -13.82 18.92
N LYS A 258 18.07 -14.99 19.24
CA LYS A 258 18.75 -16.06 20.02
C LYS A 258 19.35 -17.09 19.09
#